data_AF-A0A7C2Q3B1-F1
#
_entry.id   AF-A0A7C2Q3B1-F1
#
_cell.length_a   1.000
_cell.length_b   1.000
_cell.length_c   1.000
_cell.angle_alpha   90.00
_cell.angle_beta   90.00
_cell.angle_gamma   90.00
#
_symmetry.space_group_name_H-M   'P 1'
#
loop_
_entity.id
_entity.type
_entity.pdbx_description
1 polymer ?
#
loop_
_entity_poly.entity_id
_entity_poly.type
_entity_poly.pdbx_seq_one_letter_code
_entity_poly.pdbx_strand_id
1 'polypeptide(L)'
;MSVAPLERARGALAESFRFAAALIKDVRKLLTLTLLNIVPIVNWIVTGYFVRVVRRNPGEPLEVREFGELFKEGFNFFLAVLLLAIVLAIPFWLVALALMLLRINVPELLKAANESLSGRLLLTATVEFAINLLLGPAIGLYMKRGKISEIFAFGDAWRAVLGFGVADYAFACLVVMALTCPVTALSSILLPPPPLTQGRVGGLAEALLIAMGSIWRAYAPSWLVSAPLMVLVNAIYYKVLAQLPYPTAAPPPPPPPTPPPAIEEMYERLVDRVLRTWGGTPERAKARIESLIQKVMEERGVSRDEAVRMLYEQL
;
A
#
# COMPACT_ATOMS: atom_id res chain seq x y z
N MET A 1 -17.43 2.11 -27.63
CA MET A 1 -18.15 0.91 -27.17
C MET A 1 -18.48 1.09 -25.69
N SER A 2 -19.73 1.40 -25.36
CA SER A 2 -20.17 1.52 -23.97
C SER A 2 -20.28 0.11 -23.37
N VAL A 3 -19.32 -0.25 -22.52
CA VAL A 3 -19.43 -1.40 -21.62
C VAL A 3 -20.75 -1.30 -20.87
N ALA A 4 -21.49 -2.40 -20.72
CA ALA A 4 -22.77 -2.38 -20.02
C ALA A 4 -22.55 -1.89 -18.57
N PRO A 5 -23.52 -1.17 -17.97
CA PRO A 5 -23.35 -0.66 -16.62
C PRO A 5 -23.05 -1.82 -15.66
N LEU A 6 -21.99 -1.68 -14.85
CA LEU A 6 -21.55 -2.62 -13.83
C LEU A 6 -20.97 -3.97 -14.35
N GLU A 7 -20.69 -4.09 -15.64
CA GLU A 7 -20.16 -5.34 -16.22
C GLU A 7 -18.79 -5.73 -15.65
N ARG A 8 -17.89 -4.74 -15.45
CA ARG A 8 -16.55 -4.99 -14.89
C ARG A 8 -16.65 -5.40 -13.43
N ALA A 9 -17.53 -4.75 -12.67
CA ALA A 9 -17.79 -5.14 -11.29
C ALA A 9 -18.35 -6.56 -11.18
N ARG A 10 -19.31 -6.92 -12.04
CA ARG A 10 -19.89 -8.27 -12.08
C ARG A 10 -18.86 -9.34 -12.39
N GLY A 11 -18.01 -9.11 -13.40
CA GLY A 11 -16.91 -10.01 -13.73
C GLY A 11 -15.93 -10.18 -12.55
N ALA A 12 -15.51 -9.06 -11.95
CA ALA A 12 -14.59 -9.08 -10.83
C ALA A 12 -15.16 -9.78 -9.60
N LEU A 13 -16.43 -9.53 -9.28
CA LEU A 13 -17.13 -10.19 -8.17
C LEU A 13 -17.33 -11.67 -8.45
N ALA A 14 -17.71 -12.07 -9.66
CA ALA A 14 -17.86 -13.48 -10.02
C ALA A 14 -16.54 -14.24 -9.81
N GLU A 15 -15.41 -13.65 -10.21
CA GLU A 15 -14.09 -14.24 -9.98
C GLU A 15 -13.75 -14.30 -8.48
N SER A 16 -14.02 -13.23 -7.73
CA SER A 16 -13.83 -13.18 -6.28
C SER A 16 -14.67 -14.23 -5.54
N PHE A 17 -15.94 -14.43 -5.93
CA PHE A 17 -16.82 -15.45 -5.36
C PHE A 17 -16.37 -16.86 -5.75
N ARG A 18 -15.89 -17.06 -6.99
CA ARG A 18 -15.32 -18.34 -7.42
C ARG A 18 -14.09 -18.71 -6.60
N PHE A 19 -13.21 -17.74 -6.34
CA PHE A 19 -12.06 -17.91 -5.46
C PHE A 19 -12.48 -18.25 -4.02
N ALA A 20 -13.46 -17.52 -3.46
CA ALA A 20 -13.99 -17.82 -2.13
C ALA A 20 -14.64 -19.21 -2.05
N ALA A 21 -15.40 -19.62 -3.08
CA ALA A 21 -15.98 -20.95 -3.18
C ALA A 21 -14.91 -22.04 -3.27
N ALA A 22 -13.81 -21.81 -3.99
CA ALA A 22 -12.68 -22.71 -4.01
C ALA A 22 -12.02 -22.85 -2.63
N LEU A 23 -11.95 -21.75 -1.85
CA LEU A 23 -11.44 -21.78 -0.48
C LEU A 23 -12.35 -22.60 0.46
N ILE A 24 -13.67 -22.52 0.28
CA ILE A 24 -14.64 -23.36 1.03
C ILE A 24 -14.43 -24.85 0.73
N LYS A 25 -14.17 -25.21 -0.53
CA LYS A 25 -13.92 -26.61 -0.93
C LYS A 25 -12.63 -27.15 -0.31
N ASP A 26 -11.62 -26.30 -0.13
CA ASP A 26 -10.37 -26.67 0.53
C ASP A 26 -10.46 -26.46 2.05
N VAL A 27 -11.27 -27.31 2.69
CA VAL A 27 -11.59 -27.24 4.14
C VAL A 27 -10.34 -27.15 5.00
N ARG A 28 -9.26 -27.85 4.63
CA ARG A 28 -7.98 -27.81 5.35
C ARG A 28 -7.36 -26.40 5.34
N LYS A 29 -7.34 -25.72 4.19
CA LYS A 29 -6.84 -24.35 4.08
C LYS A 29 -7.74 -23.37 4.82
N LEU A 30 -9.06 -23.48 4.64
CA LEU A 30 -10.01 -22.61 5.34
C LEU A 30 -9.88 -22.76 6.86
N LEU A 31 -9.80 -23.98 7.37
CA LEU A 31 -9.62 -24.24 8.80
C LEU A 31 -8.29 -23.67 9.29
N THR A 32 -7.21 -23.85 8.54
CA THR A 32 -5.89 -23.31 8.90
C THR A 32 -5.94 -21.79 8.98
N LEU A 33 -6.44 -21.11 7.95
CA LEU A 33 -6.60 -19.65 7.97
C LEU A 33 -7.51 -19.19 9.12
N THR A 34 -8.60 -19.92 9.37
CA THR A 34 -9.54 -19.62 10.47
C THR A 34 -8.84 -19.72 11.83
N LEU A 35 -8.10 -20.80 12.09
CA LEU A 35 -7.36 -20.99 13.33
C LEU A 35 -6.28 -19.92 13.53
N LEU A 36 -5.56 -19.57 12.45
CA LEU A 36 -4.55 -18.51 12.48
C LEU A 36 -5.20 -17.12 12.72
N ASN A 37 -6.41 -16.89 12.21
CA ASN A 37 -7.15 -15.63 12.35
C ASN A 37 -7.63 -15.37 13.78
N ILE A 38 -7.86 -16.42 14.58
CA ILE A 38 -8.36 -16.30 15.96
C ILE A 38 -7.30 -15.73 16.90
N VAL A 39 -6.02 -16.04 16.69
CA VAL A 39 -4.94 -15.61 17.59
C VAL A 39 -4.37 -14.26 17.11
N PRO A 40 -4.49 -13.15 17.87
CA PRO A 40 -4.24 -11.79 17.38
C PRO A 40 -2.85 -11.57 16.74
N ILE A 41 -1.79 -12.12 17.35
CA ILE A 41 -0.42 -11.99 16.83
C ILE A 41 -0.24 -12.86 15.57
N VAL A 42 -0.81 -14.06 15.57
CA VAL A 42 -0.69 -15.03 14.48
C VAL A 42 -1.57 -14.64 13.28
N ASN A 43 -2.61 -13.83 13.51
CA ASN A 43 -3.50 -13.32 12.47
C ASN A 43 -2.76 -12.55 11.36
N TRP A 44 -1.57 -11.99 11.65
CA TRP A 44 -0.74 -11.40 10.60
C TRP A 44 -0.38 -12.40 9.49
N ILE A 45 -0.33 -13.70 9.76
CA ILE A 45 -0.14 -14.73 8.72
C ILE A 45 -1.30 -14.73 7.71
N VAL A 46 -2.54 -14.56 8.18
CA VAL A 46 -3.74 -14.48 7.33
C VAL A 46 -3.71 -13.22 6.48
N THR A 47 -3.31 -12.09 7.08
CA THR A 47 -3.09 -10.85 6.34
C THR A 47 -2.02 -11.02 5.26
N GLY A 48 -0.88 -11.62 5.60
CA GLY A 48 0.19 -11.90 4.63
C GLY A 48 -0.23 -12.84 3.51
N TYR A 49 -1.10 -13.81 3.79
CA TYR A 49 -1.72 -14.64 2.77
C TYR A 49 -2.49 -13.78 1.76
N PHE A 50 -3.33 -12.85 2.24
CA PHE A 50 -4.07 -11.95 1.35
C PHE A 50 -3.18 -10.95 0.61
N VAL A 51 -2.06 -10.50 1.21
CA VAL A 51 -1.03 -9.74 0.50
C VAL A 51 -0.52 -10.50 -0.73
N ARG A 52 -0.20 -11.80 -0.59
CA ARG A 52 0.21 -12.64 -1.72
C ARG A 52 -0.90 -12.85 -2.74
N VAL A 53 -2.16 -13.01 -2.30
CA VAL A 53 -3.32 -13.14 -3.19
C VAL A 53 -3.51 -11.88 -4.03
N VAL A 54 -3.39 -10.69 -3.44
CA VAL A 54 -3.44 -9.43 -4.19
C VAL A 54 -2.28 -9.32 -5.15
N ARG A 55 -1.05 -9.55 -4.66
CA ARG A 55 0.18 -9.42 -5.45
C ARG A 55 0.16 -10.30 -6.70
N ARG A 56 -0.14 -11.59 -6.53
CA ARG A 56 -0.08 -12.59 -7.61
C ARG A 56 -1.37 -12.71 -8.41
N ASN A 57 -2.50 -12.25 -7.86
CA ASN A 57 -3.84 -12.44 -8.42
C ASN A 57 -4.12 -13.86 -8.98
N PRO A 58 -3.95 -14.93 -8.17
CA PRO A 58 -4.12 -16.31 -8.65
C PRO A 58 -5.59 -16.69 -8.85
N GLY A 59 -5.92 -17.54 -9.84
CA GLY A 59 -7.28 -18.06 -10.01
C GLY A 59 -7.73 -19.00 -8.88
N GLU A 60 -6.78 -19.66 -8.21
CA GLU A 60 -7.04 -20.61 -7.14
C GLU A 60 -6.38 -20.20 -5.80
N PRO A 61 -6.92 -20.64 -4.65
CA PRO A 61 -6.36 -20.36 -3.33
C PRO A 61 -4.92 -20.86 -3.18
N LEU A 62 -4.01 -19.94 -2.87
CA LEU A 62 -2.60 -20.23 -2.62
C LEU A 62 -2.44 -21.23 -1.45
N GLU A 63 -1.31 -21.90 -1.41
CA GLU A 63 -0.94 -22.71 -0.27
C GLU A 63 -0.56 -21.85 0.94
N VAL A 64 -1.02 -22.27 2.12
CA VAL A 64 -0.62 -21.67 3.40
C VAL A 64 0.63 -22.41 3.89
N ARG A 65 1.78 -22.10 3.28
CA ARG A 65 3.10 -22.60 3.66
C ARG A 65 4.01 -21.42 3.98
N GLU A 66 5.17 -21.68 4.58
CA GLU A 66 6.16 -20.65 4.95
C GLU A 66 5.58 -19.61 5.92
N PHE A 67 5.06 -20.07 7.06
CA PHE A 67 4.43 -19.22 8.08
C PHE A 67 5.27 -17.98 8.46
N GLY A 68 6.60 -18.11 8.53
CA GLY A 68 7.49 -16.99 8.83
C GLY A 68 7.46 -15.87 7.78
N GLU A 69 7.43 -16.22 6.49
CA GLU A 69 7.35 -15.22 5.41
C GLU A 69 5.96 -14.61 5.31
N LEU A 70 4.90 -15.43 5.48
CA LEU A 70 3.54 -14.93 5.57
C LEU A 70 3.37 -13.95 6.75
N PHE A 71 3.95 -14.28 7.91
CA PHE A 71 3.94 -13.41 9.09
C PHE A 71 4.64 -12.09 8.81
N LYS A 72 5.85 -12.11 8.23
CA LYS A 72 6.60 -10.90 7.85
C LYS A 72 5.80 -10.02 6.88
N GLU A 73 5.19 -10.62 5.86
CA GLU A 73 4.37 -9.88 4.90
C GLU A 73 3.16 -9.22 5.58
N GLY A 74 2.46 -9.94 6.47
CA GLY A 74 1.33 -9.39 7.21
C GLY A 74 1.73 -8.31 8.22
N PHE A 75 2.86 -8.46 8.89
CA PHE A 75 3.40 -7.44 9.79
C PHE A 75 3.78 -6.17 9.04
N ASN A 76 4.45 -6.30 7.89
CA ASN A 76 4.78 -5.15 7.05
C ASN A 76 3.52 -4.45 6.53
N PHE A 77 2.48 -5.21 6.18
CA PHE A 77 1.17 -4.65 5.83
C PHE A 77 0.56 -3.89 7.01
N PHE A 78 0.59 -4.46 8.20
CA PHE A 78 0.11 -3.79 9.41
C PHE A 78 0.86 -2.46 9.65
N LEU A 79 2.19 -2.44 9.51
CA LEU A 79 2.97 -1.21 9.62
C LEU A 79 2.58 -0.18 8.56
N ALA A 80 2.35 -0.60 7.32
CA ALA A 80 1.94 0.31 6.25
C ALA A 80 0.56 0.93 6.55
N VAL A 81 -0.43 0.12 6.94
CA VAL A 81 -1.77 0.59 7.31
C VAL A 81 -1.73 1.46 8.57
N LEU A 82 -0.87 1.13 9.54
CA LEU A 82 -0.68 1.94 10.75
C LEU A 82 -0.11 3.32 10.41
N LEU A 83 0.90 3.38 9.53
CA LEU A 83 1.45 4.66 9.05
C LEU A 83 0.39 5.47 8.28
N LEU A 84 -0.40 4.81 7.43
CA LEU A 84 -1.53 5.44 6.75
C LEU A 84 -2.53 6.02 7.75
N ALA A 85 -2.89 5.25 8.78
CA ALA A 85 -3.83 5.68 9.81
C ALA A 85 -3.29 6.88 10.61
N ILE A 86 -1.99 6.90 10.94
CA ILE A 86 -1.35 8.03 11.62
C ILE A 86 -1.40 9.29 10.74
N VAL A 87 -1.05 9.16 9.46
CA VAL A 87 -1.08 10.29 8.52
C VAL A 87 -2.50 10.83 8.34
N LEU A 88 -3.51 9.94 8.25
CA LEU A 88 -4.91 10.34 8.14
C LEU A 88 -5.50 10.88 9.45
N ALA A 89 -4.94 10.52 10.60
CA ALA A 89 -5.35 11.08 11.87
C ALA A 89 -5.07 12.59 11.93
N ILE A 90 -3.98 13.08 11.33
CA ILE A 90 -3.63 14.51 11.34
C ILE A 90 -4.74 15.41 10.76
N PRO A 91 -5.19 15.25 9.49
CA PRO A 91 -6.27 16.06 8.95
C PRO A 91 -7.59 15.83 9.68
N PHE A 92 -7.84 14.60 10.17
CA PHE A 92 -9.01 14.31 10.98
C PHE A 92 -9.03 15.14 12.28
N TRP A 93 -7.89 15.23 12.98
CA TRP A 93 -7.70 16.07 14.16
C TRP A 93 -7.78 17.58 13.86
N LEU A 94 -7.37 18.02 12.66
CA LEU A 94 -7.50 19.42 12.24
C LEU A 94 -8.96 19.80 11.93
N VAL A 95 -9.69 18.94 11.21
CA VAL A 95 -11.14 19.14 10.95
C VAL A 95 -11.89 19.13 12.27
N ALA A 96 -11.57 18.19 13.15
CA ALA A 96 -12.04 18.14 14.52
C ALA A 96 -11.84 19.48 15.26
N LEU A 97 -10.61 20.00 15.27
CA LEU A 97 -10.32 21.29 15.91
C LEU A 97 -11.10 22.45 15.27
N ALA A 98 -11.18 22.51 13.95
CA ALA A 98 -11.91 23.55 13.23
C ALA A 98 -13.42 23.54 13.56
N LEU A 99 -14.05 22.37 13.54
CA LEU A 99 -15.47 22.22 13.90
C LEU A 99 -15.74 22.59 15.37
N MET A 100 -14.80 22.27 16.27
CA MET A 100 -14.86 22.69 17.68
C MET A 100 -14.82 24.22 17.81
N LEU A 101 -13.91 24.89 17.08
CA LEU A 101 -13.83 26.36 17.07
C LEU A 101 -15.09 27.01 16.48
N LEU A 102 -15.72 26.38 15.49
CA LEU A 102 -16.94 26.86 14.82
C LEU A 102 -18.24 26.50 15.58
N ARG A 103 -18.18 25.79 16.71
CA ARG A 103 -19.34 25.33 17.50
C ARG A 103 -20.41 24.58 16.68
N ILE A 104 -20.00 23.83 15.66
CA ILE A 104 -20.92 23.06 14.81
C ILE A 104 -21.30 21.76 15.53
N ASN A 105 -22.60 21.51 15.68
CA ASN A 105 -23.14 20.44 16.53
C ASN A 105 -23.25 19.05 15.85
N VAL A 106 -22.19 18.63 15.14
CA VAL A 106 -22.04 17.26 14.59
C VAL A 106 -22.15 16.11 15.64
N PRO A 107 -21.75 16.29 16.91
CA PRO A 107 -21.74 15.20 17.89
C PRO A 107 -23.11 14.57 18.19
N GLU A 108 -24.19 15.35 18.11
CA GLU A 108 -25.52 14.91 18.52
C GLU A 108 -26.13 13.89 17.54
N LEU A 109 -25.92 14.08 16.24
CA LEU A 109 -26.36 13.15 15.20
C LEU A 109 -25.61 11.81 15.30
N LEU A 110 -24.29 11.85 15.50
CA LEU A 110 -23.46 10.65 15.65
C LEU A 110 -23.79 9.89 16.94
N LYS A 111 -24.10 10.61 18.00
CA LYS A 111 -24.54 10.05 19.28
C LYS A 111 -25.90 9.35 19.15
N ALA A 112 -26.90 10.04 18.60
CA ALA A 112 -28.21 9.47 18.35
C ALA A 112 -28.14 8.23 17.45
N ALA A 113 -27.30 8.25 16.41
CA ALA A 113 -27.06 7.09 15.57
C ALA A 113 -26.42 5.94 16.36
N ASN A 114 -25.44 6.21 17.22
CA ASN A 114 -24.70 5.17 17.95
C ASN A 114 -25.47 4.55 19.14
N GLU A 115 -26.50 5.23 19.66
CA GLU A 115 -27.32 4.74 20.79
C GLU A 115 -28.26 3.59 20.42
N SER A 116 -28.78 3.58 19.18
CA SER A 116 -29.63 2.48 18.69
C SER A 116 -28.81 1.38 18.01
N LEU A 117 -29.25 0.13 18.11
CA LEU A 117 -28.60 -0.99 17.40
C LEU A 117 -28.57 -0.76 15.88
N SER A 118 -29.70 -0.35 15.30
CA SER A 118 -29.83 -0.09 13.86
C SER A 118 -28.97 1.08 13.40
N GLY A 119 -28.99 2.21 14.13
CA GLY A 119 -28.16 3.37 13.82
C GLY A 119 -26.67 3.06 13.95
N ARG A 120 -26.27 2.26 14.94
CA ARG A 120 -24.88 1.85 15.13
C ARG A 120 -24.38 0.95 14.00
N LEU A 121 -25.21 0.03 13.52
CA LEU A 121 -24.89 -0.82 12.36
C LEU A 121 -24.77 0.02 11.09
N LEU A 122 -25.71 0.94 10.85
CA LEU A 122 -25.66 1.84 9.70
C LEU A 122 -24.41 2.73 9.73
N LEU A 123 -24.07 3.30 10.88
CA LEU A 123 -22.88 4.12 11.05
C LEU A 123 -21.60 3.31 10.76
N THR A 124 -21.52 2.09 11.29
CA THR A 124 -20.37 1.20 11.07
C THR A 124 -20.23 0.82 9.60
N ALA A 125 -21.33 0.43 8.93
CA ALA A 125 -21.35 0.11 7.51
C ALA A 125 -20.96 1.32 6.64
N THR A 126 -21.43 2.51 6.99
CA THR A 126 -21.10 3.76 6.28
C THR A 126 -19.61 4.08 6.38
N VAL A 127 -19.03 3.97 7.59
CA VAL A 127 -17.60 4.19 7.81
C VAL A 127 -16.76 3.16 7.05
N GLU A 128 -17.13 1.89 7.12
CA GLU A 128 -16.44 0.81 6.40
C GLU A 128 -16.51 1.01 4.88
N PHE A 129 -17.68 1.37 4.35
CA PHE A 129 -17.84 1.69 2.93
C PHE A 129 -16.95 2.86 2.52
N ALA A 130 -16.92 3.94 3.30
CA ALA A 130 -16.07 5.09 3.03
C ALA A 130 -14.58 4.74 3.05
N ILE A 131 -14.13 3.97 4.05
CA ILE A 131 -12.75 3.51 4.15
C ILE A 131 -12.38 2.64 2.94
N ASN A 132 -13.21 1.66 2.60
CA ASN A 132 -12.95 0.76 1.48
C ASN A 132 -12.95 1.53 0.14
N LEU A 133 -13.90 2.45 -0.05
CA LEU A 133 -14.01 3.25 -1.27
C LEU A 133 -12.81 4.20 -1.45
N LEU A 134 -12.35 4.83 -0.37
CA LEU A 134 -11.30 5.86 -0.45
C LEU A 134 -9.89 5.29 -0.32
N LEU A 135 -9.69 4.33 0.59
CA LEU A 135 -8.38 3.82 0.99
C LEU A 135 -8.09 2.42 0.43
N GLY A 136 -9.11 1.64 0.10
CA GLY A 136 -8.96 0.32 -0.51
C GLY A 136 -8.02 0.28 -1.73
N PRO A 137 -8.09 1.26 -2.67
CA PRO A 137 -7.20 1.28 -3.82
C PRO A 137 -5.73 1.45 -3.40
N ALA A 138 -5.45 2.34 -2.44
CA ALA A 138 -4.10 2.60 -1.94
C ALA A 138 -3.52 1.39 -1.21
N ILE A 139 -4.35 0.71 -0.42
CA ILE A 139 -4.00 -0.55 0.24
C ILE A 139 -3.64 -1.62 -0.81
N GLY A 140 -4.47 -1.81 -1.83
CA GLY A 140 -4.18 -2.81 -2.86
C GLY A 140 -2.97 -2.46 -3.74
N LEU A 141 -2.70 -1.17 -3.99
CA LEU A 141 -1.49 -0.71 -4.67
C LEU A 141 -0.23 -1.07 -3.88
N TYR A 142 -0.25 -0.81 -2.56
CA TYR A 142 0.80 -1.25 -1.65
C TYR A 142 0.97 -2.78 -1.70
N MET A 143 -0.10 -3.56 -1.63
CA MET A 143 -0.01 -5.02 -1.64
C MET A 143 0.60 -5.54 -2.95
N LYS A 144 0.28 -4.90 -4.09
CA LYS A 144 0.89 -5.20 -5.39
C LYS A 144 2.38 -4.87 -5.45
N ARG A 145 2.78 -3.68 -5.00
CA ARG A 145 4.17 -3.17 -5.17
C ARG A 145 5.12 -3.51 -4.02
N GLY A 146 4.59 -3.78 -2.82
CA GLY A 146 5.34 -4.17 -1.62
C GLY A 146 6.13 -3.07 -0.90
N LYS A 147 6.20 -1.85 -1.44
CA LYS A 147 6.93 -0.71 -0.84
C LYS A 147 5.98 0.14 0.01
N ILE A 148 6.31 0.38 1.28
CA ILE A 148 5.45 1.12 2.23
C ILE A 148 5.10 2.53 1.72
N SER A 149 6.04 3.25 1.09
CA SER A 149 5.80 4.60 0.54
C SER A 149 4.67 4.65 -0.49
N GLU A 150 4.39 3.55 -1.19
CA GLU A 150 3.36 3.45 -2.21
C GLU A 150 1.94 3.49 -1.63
N ILE A 151 1.77 3.22 -0.32
CA ILE A 151 0.45 3.36 0.32
C ILE A 151 -0.04 4.82 0.29
N PHE A 152 0.87 5.79 0.12
CA PHE A 152 0.56 7.21 -0.02
C PHE A 152 0.46 7.67 -1.47
N ALA A 153 0.68 6.78 -2.44
CA ALA A 153 0.57 7.09 -3.87
C ALA A 153 -0.91 7.11 -4.32
N PHE A 154 -1.72 7.95 -3.67
CA PHE A 154 -3.16 8.06 -3.91
C PHE A 154 -3.50 8.36 -5.38
N GLY A 155 -2.65 9.12 -6.07
CA GLY A 155 -2.83 9.41 -7.50
C GLY A 155 -2.75 8.15 -8.37
N ASP A 156 -1.77 7.27 -8.13
CA ASP A 156 -1.64 5.99 -8.83
C ASP A 156 -2.80 5.05 -8.48
N ALA A 157 -3.17 5.02 -7.20
CA ALA A 157 -4.24 4.18 -6.69
C ALA A 157 -5.60 4.56 -7.30
N TRP A 158 -5.92 5.86 -7.36
CA TRP A 158 -7.17 6.34 -7.97
C TRP A 158 -7.14 6.28 -9.50
N ARG A 159 -5.98 6.38 -10.15
CA ARG A 159 -5.86 6.06 -11.59
C ARG A 159 -6.26 4.62 -11.88
N ALA A 160 -5.93 3.68 -10.99
CA ALA A 160 -6.41 2.29 -11.10
C ALA A 160 -7.94 2.21 -11.00
N VAL A 161 -8.56 2.93 -10.05
CA VAL A 161 -10.03 2.98 -9.93
C VAL A 161 -10.69 3.60 -11.15
N LEU A 162 -10.14 4.68 -11.69
CA LEU A 162 -10.64 5.31 -12.91
C LEU A 162 -10.57 4.35 -14.10
N GLY A 163 -9.46 3.60 -14.22
CA GLY A 163 -9.31 2.54 -15.23
C GLY A 163 -10.30 1.38 -15.03
N PHE A 164 -10.60 1.02 -13.78
CA PHE A 164 -11.59 0.00 -13.45
C PHE A 164 -13.04 0.48 -13.58
N GLY A 165 -13.29 1.79 -13.50
CA GLY A 165 -14.61 2.41 -13.47
C GLY A 165 -15.06 2.73 -12.04
N VAL A 166 -15.38 4.00 -11.78
CA VAL A 166 -15.78 4.46 -10.43
C VAL A 166 -17.09 3.82 -9.97
N ALA A 167 -18.09 3.74 -10.87
CA ALA A 167 -19.37 3.11 -10.56
C ALA A 167 -19.22 1.60 -10.31
N ASP A 168 -18.41 0.93 -11.14
CA ASP A 168 -18.08 -0.49 -10.96
C ASP A 168 -17.38 -0.75 -9.62
N TYR A 169 -16.40 0.09 -9.28
CA TYR A 169 -15.68 -0.03 -8.01
C TYR A 169 -16.58 0.23 -6.81
N ALA A 170 -17.38 1.30 -6.84
CA ALA A 170 -18.34 1.62 -5.79
C ALA A 170 -19.34 0.49 -5.59
N PHE A 171 -19.83 -0.13 -6.68
CA PHE A 171 -20.70 -1.29 -6.60
C PHE A 171 -20.00 -2.49 -5.95
N ALA A 172 -18.73 -2.77 -6.30
CA ALA A 172 -17.97 -3.83 -5.65
C ALA A 172 -17.77 -3.57 -4.14
N CYS A 173 -17.49 -2.32 -3.75
CA CYS A 173 -17.43 -1.92 -2.34
C CYS A 173 -18.79 -2.09 -1.63
N LEU A 174 -19.91 -1.78 -2.28
CA LEU A 174 -21.25 -1.99 -1.73
C LEU A 174 -21.54 -3.48 -1.50
N VAL A 175 -21.13 -4.35 -2.43
CA VAL A 175 -21.28 -5.81 -2.26
C VAL A 175 -20.44 -6.31 -1.10
N VAL A 176 -19.18 -5.85 -0.97
CA VAL A 176 -18.33 -6.20 0.18
C VAL A 176 -18.97 -5.71 1.49
N MET A 177 -19.47 -4.47 1.53
CA MET A 177 -20.20 -3.94 2.70
C MET A 177 -21.43 -4.78 3.07
N ALA A 178 -22.19 -5.24 2.07
CA ALA A 178 -23.35 -6.10 2.30
C ALA A 178 -22.96 -7.46 2.91
N LEU A 179 -21.76 -7.97 2.60
CA LEU A 179 -21.22 -9.20 3.18
C LEU A 179 -20.63 -8.99 4.57
N THR A 180 -20.02 -7.83 4.85
CA THR A 180 -19.40 -7.51 6.15
C THR A 180 -20.46 -7.16 7.20
N CYS A 181 -21.56 -6.52 6.80
CA CYS A 181 -22.59 -6.04 7.72
C CYS A 181 -23.18 -7.14 8.64
N PRO A 182 -23.59 -8.33 8.16
CA PRO A 182 -24.04 -9.42 9.03
C PRO A 182 -22.95 -9.91 9.99
N VAL A 183 -21.70 -9.98 9.53
CA VAL A 183 -20.54 -10.43 10.31
C VAL A 183 -20.27 -9.44 11.45
N THR A 184 -20.31 -8.15 11.16
CA THR A 184 -20.17 -7.06 12.14
C THR A 184 -21.36 -7.00 13.10
N ALA A 185 -22.58 -7.28 12.64
CA ALA A 185 -23.76 -7.35 13.49
C ALA A 185 -23.67 -8.50 14.51
N LEU A 186 -23.31 -9.71 14.05
CA LEU A 186 -23.04 -10.86 14.91
C LEU A 186 -21.94 -10.55 15.94
N SER A 187 -20.86 -9.92 15.48
CA SER A 187 -19.73 -9.53 16.35
C SER A 187 -20.14 -8.52 17.42
N SER A 188 -21.01 -7.57 17.06
CA SER A 188 -21.50 -6.53 17.98
C SER A 188 -22.43 -7.07 19.07
N ILE A 189 -23.09 -8.20 18.83
CA ILE A 189 -23.92 -8.90 19.82
C ILE A 189 -23.03 -9.65 20.80
N LEU A 190 -22.00 -10.33 20.30
CA LEU A 190 -21.18 -11.26 21.08
C LEU A 190 -20.03 -10.59 21.81
N LEU A 191 -19.53 -9.46 21.31
CA LEU A 191 -18.51 -8.63 21.96
C LEU A 191 -18.97 -7.17 21.97
N PRO A 192 -19.76 -6.75 22.98
CA PRO A 192 -20.17 -5.35 23.07
C PRO A 192 -18.93 -4.45 23.17
N PRO A 193 -18.96 -3.24 22.58
CA PRO A 193 -17.81 -2.35 22.62
C PRO A 193 -17.39 -2.10 24.08
N PRO A 194 -16.09 -1.91 24.37
CA PRO A 194 -15.68 -1.44 25.69
C PRO A 194 -16.47 -0.16 25.98
N PRO A 195 -16.94 0.05 27.23
CA PRO A 195 -17.71 1.23 27.58
C PRO A 195 -16.88 2.45 27.18
N LEU A 196 -17.32 3.17 26.15
CA LEU A 196 -16.80 4.49 25.85
C LEU A 196 -17.07 5.30 27.11
N THR A 197 -16.02 5.80 27.75
CA THR A 197 -16.03 6.45 29.06
C THR A 197 -17.28 7.29 29.24
N GLN A 198 -18.28 6.71 29.89
CA GLN A 198 -19.57 7.34 30.10
C GLN A 198 -19.32 8.41 31.17
N GLY A 199 -19.10 9.65 30.72
CA GLY A 199 -19.35 10.81 31.59
C GLY A 199 -18.28 11.89 31.76
N ARG A 200 -17.28 12.08 30.90
CA ARG A 200 -16.39 13.27 31.04
C ARG A 200 -15.95 14.00 29.79
N VAL A 201 -16.26 13.51 28.59
CA VAL A 201 -15.82 14.15 27.35
C VAL A 201 -17.05 14.49 26.52
N GLY A 202 -17.42 15.78 26.46
CA GLY A 202 -18.54 16.27 25.67
C GLY A 202 -18.09 16.87 24.33
N GLY A 203 -19.01 16.97 23.39
CA GLY A 203 -18.79 17.65 22.11
C GLY A 203 -17.95 16.81 21.15
N LEU A 204 -16.96 17.43 20.52
CA LEU A 204 -16.29 16.82 19.37
C LEU A 204 -15.42 15.62 19.72
N ALA A 205 -14.77 15.61 20.87
CA ALA A 205 -14.00 14.45 21.32
C ALA A 205 -14.88 13.21 21.56
N GLU A 206 -16.16 13.38 21.93
CA GLU A 206 -17.15 12.29 21.97
C GLU A 206 -17.44 11.74 20.56
N ALA A 207 -17.63 12.62 19.57
CA ALA A 207 -17.83 12.24 18.18
C ALA A 207 -16.64 11.46 17.59
N LEU A 208 -15.41 11.88 17.90
CA LEU A 208 -14.20 11.16 17.47
C LEU A 208 -14.08 9.80 18.14
N LEU A 209 -14.42 9.70 19.43
CA LEU A 209 -14.46 8.41 20.15
C LEU A 209 -15.54 7.48 19.58
N ILE A 210 -16.69 8.00 19.17
CA ILE A 210 -17.74 7.23 18.49
C ILE A 210 -17.27 6.74 17.11
N ALA A 211 -16.60 7.60 16.34
CA ALA A 211 -16.02 7.23 15.05
C ALA A 211 -14.92 6.17 15.21
N MET A 212 -14.00 6.38 16.15
CA MET A 212 -12.93 5.43 16.51
C MET A 212 -13.51 4.11 16.99
N GLY A 213 -14.56 4.14 17.82
CA GLY A 213 -15.27 2.95 18.27
C GLY A 213 -15.97 2.22 17.12
N SER A 214 -16.42 2.93 16.09
CA SER A 214 -17.01 2.32 14.88
C SER A 214 -15.94 1.66 14.01
N ILE A 215 -14.77 2.29 13.85
CA ILE A 215 -13.59 1.69 13.22
C ILE A 215 -13.17 0.44 14.00
N TRP A 216 -13.05 0.54 15.33
CA TRP A 216 -12.75 -0.60 16.19
C TRP A 216 -13.75 -1.73 15.97
N ARG A 217 -15.07 -1.48 15.98
CA ARG A 217 -16.09 -2.50 15.74
C ARG A 217 -16.01 -3.14 14.36
N ALA A 218 -15.68 -2.38 13.33
CA ALA A 218 -15.53 -2.91 11.97
C ALA A 218 -14.32 -3.87 11.87
N TYR A 219 -13.22 -3.59 12.60
CA TYR A 219 -11.93 -4.25 12.34
C TYR A 219 -11.35 -5.08 13.50
N ALA A 220 -11.80 -4.94 14.76
CA ALA A 220 -11.12 -5.52 15.94
C ALA A 220 -11.84 -6.70 16.65
N PRO A 221 -13.19 -6.83 16.71
CA PRO A 221 -13.85 -8.00 17.31
C PRO A 221 -14.23 -9.12 16.32
N SER A 222 -14.34 -8.81 15.02
CA SER A 222 -14.98 -9.69 14.04
C SER A 222 -14.19 -10.95 13.67
N TRP A 223 -12.88 -10.93 13.92
CA TRP A 223 -11.98 -12.08 13.71
C TRP A 223 -12.09 -13.19 14.77
N LEU A 224 -12.72 -12.92 15.93
CA LEU A 224 -12.82 -13.86 17.06
C LEU A 224 -14.17 -14.59 17.06
N VAL A 225 -15.21 -13.88 16.63
CA VAL A 225 -16.61 -14.35 16.71
C VAL A 225 -17.06 -15.07 15.44
N SER A 226 -16.49 -14.68 14.30
CA SER A 226 -16.91 -15.12 12.97
C SER A 226 -15.72 -15.32 12.04
N ALA A 227 -14.62 -15.85 12.58
CA ALA A 227 -13.35 -16.07 11.89
C ALA A 227 -13.50 -16.67 10.47
N PRO A 228 -14.25 -17.77 10.24
CA PRO A 228 -14.34 -18.36 8.91
C PRO A 228 -15.09 -17.46 7.92
N LEU A 229 -16.17 -16.80 8.35
CA LEU A 229 -16.91 -15.84 7.52
C LEU A 229 -16.02 -14.64 7.16
N MET A 230 -15.26 -14.13 8.13
CA MET A 230 -14.36 -13.00 7.90
C MET A 230 -13.23 -13.36 6.92
N VAL A 231 -12.68 -14.58 6.99
CA VAL A 231 -11.71 -15.07 5.99
C VAL A 231 -12.32 -15.07 4.58
N LEU A 232 -13.58 -15.51 4.43
CA LEU A 232 -14.26 -15.52 3.14
C LEU A 232 -14.56 -14.11 2.61
N VAL A 233 -15.02 -13.22 3.47
CA VAL A 233 -15.24 -11.80 3.13
C VAL A 233 -13.95 -11.13 2.69
N ASN A 234 -12.86 -11.34 3.44
CA ASN A 234 -11.53 -10.86 3.07
C ASN A 234 -11.07 -11.43 1.74
N ALA A 235 -11.29 -12.73 1.48
CA ALA A 235 -10.95 -13.35 0.21
C ALA A 235 -11.64 -12.64 -0.96
N ILE A 236 -12.94 -12.30 -0.81
CA ILE A 236 -13.68 -11.57 -1.83
C ILE A 236 -13.14 -10.15 -1.99
N TYR A 237 -13.01 -9.40 -0.90
CA TYR A 237 -12.55 -8.01 -0.92
C TYR A 237 -11.15 -7.86 -1.52
N TYR A 238 -10.18 -8.63 -1.02
CA TYR A 238 -8.81 -8.59 -1.52
C TYR A 238 -8.74 -9.09 -2.96
N LYS A 239 -9.61 -10.01 -3.39
CA LYS A 239 -9.70 -10.37 -4.81
C LYS A 239 -10.24 -9.27 -5.70
N VAL A 240 -11.17 -8.46 -5.23
CA VAL A 240 -11.58 -7.26 -5.99
C VAL A 240 -10.39 -6.31 -6.15
N LEU A 241 -9.65 -6.05 -5.08
CA LEU A 241 -8.45 -5.19 -5.15
C LEU A 241 -7.39 -5.77 -6.09
N ALA A 242 -7.17 -7.09 -6.08
CA ALA A 242 -6.19 -7.77 -6.93
C ALA A 242 -6.40 -7.55 -8.45
N GLN A 243 -7.64 -7.24 -8.83
CA GLN A 243 -8.09 -7.07 -10.21
C GLN A 243 -8.09 -5.60 -10.67
N LEU A 244 -7.82 -4.64 -9.77
CA LEU A 244 -7.67 -3.25 -10.16
C LEU A 244 -6.44 -3.07 -11.08
N PRO A 245 -6.55 -2.27 -12.15
CA PRO A 245 -5.49 -2.06 -13.13
C PRO A 245 -4.45 -1.06 -12.59
N TYR A 246 -3.69 -1.50 -11.59
CA TYR A 246 -2.66 -0.67 -10.99
C TYR A 246 -1.56 -0.32 -12.00
N PRO A 247 -1.13 0.95 -12.08
CA PRO A 247 -0.01 1.33 -12.92
C PRO A 247 1.25 0.54 -12.54
N THR A 248 2.10 0.24 -13.50
CA THR A 248 3.45 -0.26 -13.20
C THR A 248 4.22 0.83 -12.45
N ALA A 249 5.07 0.45 -11.49
CA ALA A 249 5.92 1.42 -10.81
C ALA A 249 6.74 2.21 -11.85
N ALA A 250 6.76 3.53 -11.74
CA ALA A 250 7.59 4.35 -12.61
C ALA A 250 9.05 3.90 -12.48
N PRO A 251 9.80 3.76 -13.59
CA PRO A 251 11.22 3.51 -13.49
C PRO A 251 11.87 4.63 -12.66
N PRO A 252 12.87 4.32 -11.82
CA PRO A 252 13.56 5.34 -11.04
C PRO A 252 14.05 6.45 -11.98
N PRO A 253 14.00 7.72 -11.56
CA PRO A 253 14.56 8.80 -12.37
C PRO A 253 16.01 8.44 -12.72
N PRO A 254 16.46 8.71 -13.96
CA PRO A 254 17.84 8.47 -14.32
C PRO A 254 18.74 9.17 -13.29
N PRO A 255 19.86 8.54 -12.87
CA PRO A 255 20.77 9.16 -11.94
C PRO A 255 21.12 10.56 -12.45
N PRO A 256 21.18 11.58 -11.56
CA PRO A 256 21.60 12.91 -11.99
C PRO A 256 22.92 12.78 -12.77
N PRO A 257 23.09 13.52 -13.88
CA PRO A 257 24.33 13.46 -14.64
C PRO A 257 25.48 13.65 -13.67
N THR A 258 26.34 12.65 -13.55
CA THR A 258 27.53 12.75 -12.71
C THR A 258 28.24 14.04 -13.11
N PRO A 259 28.60 14.92 -12.15
CA PRO A 259 29.44 16.06 -12.46
C PRO A 259 30.61 15.57 -13.31
N PRO A 260 30.99 16.28 -14.39
CA PRO A 260 32.16 15.91 -15.15
C PRO A 260 33.31 15.69 -14.15
N PRO A 261 34.02 14.54 -14.21
CA PRO A 261 35.12 14.27 -13.30
C PRO A 261 36.08 15.46 -13.32
N ALA A 262 36.65 15.81 -12.17
CA ALA A 262 37.65 16.87 -12.14
C ALA A 262 38.80 16.52 -13.11
N ILE A 263 39.51 17.52 -13.65
CA ILE A 263 40.63 17.30 -14.58
C ILE A 263 41.65 16.31 -14.01
N GLU A 264 41.88 16.36 -12.69
CA GLU A 264 42.75 15.42 -11.97
C GLU A 264 42.23 13.98 -12.02
N GLU A 265 40.92 13.79 -11.88
CA GLU A 265 40.28 12.47 -11.95
C GLU A 265 40.25 11.94 -13.39
N MET A 266 40.10 12.83 -14.40
CA MET A 266 40.26 12.48 -15.81
C MET A 266 41.69 12.01 -16.11
N TYR A 267 42.69 12.71 -15.58
CA TYR A 267 44.11 12.36 -15.73
C TYR A 267 44.44 11.01 -15.06
N GLU A 268 44.00 10.79 -13.82
CA GLU A 268 44.23 9.51 -13.13
C GLU A 268 43.54 8.34 -13.85
N ARG A 269 42.33 8.53 -14.40
CA ARG A 269 41.66 7.51 -15.23
C ARG A 269 42.41 7.20 -16.53
N LEU A 270 43.01 8.21 -17.16
CA LEU A 270 43.87 8.04 -18.34
C LEU A 270 45.11 7.19 -18.00
N VAL A 271 45.77 7.51 -16.88
CA VAL A 271 46.94 6.77 -16.37
C VAL A 271 46.56 5.33 -16.05
N ASP A 272 45.45 5.11 -15.34
CA ASP A 272 44.93 3.78 -15.02
C ASP A 272 44.60 2.95 -16.26
N ARG A 273 44.11 3.57 -17.33
CA ARG A 273 43.84 2.86 -18.58
C ARG A 273 45.15 2.45 -19.25
N VAL A 274 46.14 3.33 -19.31
CA VAL A 274 47.47 3.00 -19.88
C VAL A 274 48.12 1.87 -19.09
N LEU A 275 48.03 1.90 -17.75
CA LEU A 275 48.51 0.81 -16.89
C LEU A 275 47.82 -0.51 -17.21
N ARG A 276 46.49 -0.51 -17.40
CA ARG A 276 45.71 -1.71 -17.74
C ARG A 276 45.97 -2.24 -19.16
N THR A 277 46.18 -1.36 -20.14
CA THR A 277 46.33 -1.77 -21.55
C THR A 277 47.76 -2.10 -21.94
N TRP A 278 48.75 -1.43 -21.36
CA TRP A 278 50.15 -1.55 -21.78
C TRP A 278 51.04 -2.18 -20.69
N GLY A 279 50.60 -2.20 -19.44
CA GLY A 279 51.41 -2.64 -18.30
C GLY A 279 52.63 -1.74 -18.04
N GLY A 280 53.27 -1.94 -16.88
CA GLY A 280 54.49 -1.20 -16.49
C GLY A 280 54.38 -0.49 -15.14
N THR A 281 55.34 0.39 -14.83
CA THR A 281 55.33 1.18 -13.60
C THR A 281 54.46 2.42 -13.74
N PRO A 282 53.85 2.90 -12.64
CA PRO A 282 53.05 4.14 -12.64
C PRO A 282 53.79 5.35 -13.20
N GLU A 283 55.10 5.49 -12.97
CA GLU A 283 55.86 6.64 -13.50
C GLU A 283 55.96 6.61 -15.03
N ARG A 284 56.10 5.43 -15.64
CA ARG A 284 56.15 5.28 -17.10
C ARG A 284 54.79 5.58 -17.75
N ALA A 285 53.70 5.19 -17.10
CA ALA A 285 52.35 5.51 -17.57
C ALA A 285 52.09 7.03 -17.53
N LYS A 286 52.47 7.69 -16.41
CA LYS A 286 52.38 9.15 -16.27
C LYS A 286 53.23 9.88 -17.32
N ALA A 287 54.49 9.51 -17.50
CA ALA A 287 55.38 10.13 -18.49
C ALA A 287 54.84 10.02 -19.93
N ARG A 288 54.14 8.92 -20.24
CA ARG A 288 53.56 8.68 -21.56
C ARG A 288 52.25 9.45 -21.78
N ILE A 289 51.43 9.60 -20.75
CA ILE A 289 50.26 10.49 -20.81
C ILE A 289 50.72 11.94 -20.95
N GLU A 290 51.75 12.37 -20.21
CA GLU A 290 52.32 13.73 -20.34
C GLU A 290 52.87 14.00 -21.75
N SER A 291 53.53 13.04 -22.40
CA SER A 291 53.98 13.22 -23.78
C SER A 291 52.82 13.32 -24.79
N LEU A 292 51.71 12.60 -24.54
CA LEU A 292 50.49 12.72 -25.35
C LEU A 292 49.79 14.06 -25.12
N ILE A 293 49.72 14.53 -23.87
CA ILE A 293 49.20 15.86 -23.53
C ILE A 293 50.00 16.93 -24.25
N GLN A 294 51.34 16.89 -24.13
CA GLN A 294 52.24 17.85 -24.78
C GLN A 294 52.06 17.85 -26.30
N LYS A 295 51.93 16.67 -26.92
CA LYS A 295 51.68 16.55 -28.36
C LYS A 295 50.34 17.17 -28.77
N VAL A 296 49.28 16.94 -28.00
CA VAL A 296 47.96 17.54 -28.26
C VAL A 296 48.00 19.06 -28.07
N MET A 297 48.73 19.55 -27.06
CA MET A 297 48.96 20.98 -26.84
C MET A 297 49.67 21.63 -28.03
N GLU A 298 50.71 20.99 -28.58
CA GLU A 298 51.49 21.50 -29.72
C GLU A 298 50.71 21.44 -31.04
N GLU A 299 49.98 20.36 -31.29
CA GLU A 299 49.24 20.17 -32.54
C GLU A 299 47.96 21.02 -32.62
N ARG A 300 47.33 21.30 -31.47
CA ARG A 300 46.03 21.99 -31.42
C ARG A 300 46.07 23.36 -30.75
N GLY A 301 47.19 23.77 -30.16
CA GLY A 301 47.35 25.06 -29.50
C GLY A 301 46.45 25.25 -28.27
N VAL A 302 46.11 24.16 -27.58
CA VAL A 302 45.18 24.15 -26.43
C VAL A 302 45.91 24.13 -25.08
N SER A 303 45.21 24.53 -24.02
CA SER A 303 45.74 24.45 -22.65
C SER A 303 45.89 23.00 -22.17
N ARG A 304 46.71 22.76 -21.13
CA ARG A 304 46.92 21.43 -20.54
C ARG A 304 45.60 20.76 -20.11
N ASP A 305 44.73 21.51 -19.43
CA ASP A 305 43.44 21.01 -18.94
C ASP A 305 42.51 20.62 -20.09
N GLU A 306 42.53 21.39 -21.17
CA GLU A 306 41.75 21.11 -22.37
C GLU A 306 42.32 19.93 -23.15
N ALA A 307 43.64 19.77 -23.22
CA ALA A 307 44.29 18.59 -23.78
C ALA A 307 43.95 17.31 -23.00
N VAL A 308 43.95 17.35 -21.66
CA VAL A 308 43.52 16.23 -20.80
C VAL A 308 42.07 15.87 -21.07
N ARG A 309 41.19 16.87 -21.17
CA ARG A 309 39.77 16.66 -21.45
C ARG A 309 39.54 16.04 -22.84
N MET A 310 40.26 16.51 -23.86
CA MET A 310 40.18 15.96 -25.22
C MET A 310 40.69 14.52 -25.30
N LEU A 311 41.78 14.20 -24.58
CA LEU A 311 42.27 12.83 -24.47
C LEU A 311 41.29 11.92 -23.71
N TYR A 312 40.62 12.46 -22.69
CA TYR A 312 39.59 11.74 -21.94
C TYR A 312 38.32 11.48 -22.77
N GLU A 313 37.91 12.42 -23.63
CA GLU A 313 36.76 12.26 -24.53
C GLU A 313 37.02 11.25 -25.67
N GLN A 314 38.30 10.93 -25.95
CA GLN A 314 38.70 9.89 -26.90
C GLN A 314 38.75 8.48 -26.28
N LEU A 315 38.46 8.34 -24.98
CA LEU A 315 38.40 7.06 -24.28
C LEU A 315 37.13 6.27 -24.59
#